data_AF-A0A3B9MI97-F1
#
_entry.id   AF-A0A3B9MI97-F1
#
_cell.length_a   1.000
_cell.length_b   1.000
_cell.length_c   1.000
_cell.angle_alpha   90.00
_cell.angle_beta   90.00
_cell.angle_gamma   90.00
#
_symmetry.space_group_name_H-M   'P 1'
#
loop_
_entity.id
_entity.type
_entity.pdbx_description
1 polymer ?
#
loop_
_entity_poly.entity_id
_entity_poly.type
_entity_poly.pdbx_seq_one_letter_code
_entity_poly.pdbx_strand_id
1 'polypeptide(L)' 'MAKVASVASVAIIDYGVGNLRSVEKAFAAMGCEAVVTSDESLLRSADRLVLPGVGAFAACM' A
#
# COMPACT_ATOMS: atom_id res chain seq x y z
N MET A 1 20.42 20.36 -8.24
CA MET A 1 19.64 19.93 -7.05
C MET A 1 18.91 18.66 -7.45
N ALA A 2 19.30 17.53 -6.88
CA ALA A 2 18.79 16.22 -7.26
C ALA A 2 17.32 16.11 -6.84
N LYS A 3 16.44 15.84 -7.81
CA LYS A 3 15.06 15.44 -7.58
C LYS A 3 15.12 14.12 -6.84
N VAL A 4 14.93 14.13 -5.52
CA VAL A 4 14.69 12.92 -4.74
C VAL A 4 13.52 12.24 -5.44
N ALA A 5 13.76 11.04 -5.99
CA ALA A 5 12.68 10.23 -6.53
C ALA A 5 11.68 10.08 -5.39
N SER A 6 10.49 10.66 -5.56
CA SER A 6 9.42 10.61 -4.58
C SER A 6 9.15 9.12 -4.35
N VAL A 7 9.64 8.60 -3.22
CA VAL A 7 9.18 7.32 -2.72
C VAL A 7 7.68 7.46 -2.59
N ALA A 8 6.91 6.47 -3.05
CA ALA A 8 5.46 6.56 -2.93
C ALA A 8 5.11 6.94 -1.48
N SER A 9 4.32 8.01 -1.32
CA SER A 9 4.01 8.59 -0.01
C SER A 9 3.31 7.60 0.94
N VAL A 10 2.77 6.52 0.36
CA VAL A 10 2.11 5.41 1.03
C VAL A 10 2.48 4.11 0.29
N ALA A 11 2.94 3.11 1.02
CA ALA A 11 3.06 1.75 0.50
C ALA A 11 1.94 0.86 1.07
N ILE A 12 1.20 0.21 0.18
CA ILE A 12 0.17 -0.76 0.47
C ILE A 12 0.81 -2.14 0.40
N ILE A 13 0.81 -2.85 1.51
CA ILE A 13 1.44 -4.17 1.63
C ILE A 13 0.62 -5.17 0.82
N ASP A 14 1.25 -5.72 -0.22
CA ASP A 14 0.74 -6.90 -0.91
C ASP A 14 1.19 -8.15 -0.15
N TYR A 15 0.24 -8.86 0.45
CA TYR A 15 0.48 -10.13 1.13
C TYR A 15 -0.33 -11.27 0.49
N GLY A 16 -0.73 -11.11 -0.77
CA GLY A 16 -1.37 -12.16 -1.58
C GLY A 16 -2.87 -12.35 -1.35
N VAL A 17 -3.49 -11.63 -0.41
CA VAL A 17 -4.95 -11.67 -0.20
C VAL A 17 -5.53 -10.27 -0.03
N GLY A 18 -6.75 -10.07 -0.54
CA GLY A 18 -7.53 -8.85 -0.30
C GLY A 18 -7.89 -8.05 -1.54
N ASN A 19 -8.53 -6.91 -1.29
CA ASN A 19 -9.05 -6.05 -2.34
C ASN A 19 -8.07 -4.91 -2.66
N LEU A 20 -6.83 -5.27 -3.00
CA LEU A 20 -5.73 -4.34 -3.27
C LEU A 20 -6.12 -3.28 -4.31
N ARG A 21 -6.83 -3.71 -5.37
CA ARG A 21 -7.32 -2.82 -6.43
C ARG A 21 -8.29 -1.75 -5.92
N SER A 22 -9.16 -2.05 -4.96
CA SER A 22 -10.07 -1.03 -4.43
C SER A 22 -9.35 -0.07 -3.49
N VAL A 23 -8.38 -0.57 -2.72
CA VAL A 23 -7.53 0.26 -1.86
C VAL A 23 -6.71 1.22 -2.72
N GLU A 24 -6.02 0.72 -3.74
CA GLU A 24 -5.27 1.53 -4.71
C GLU A 24 -6.14 2.61 -5.37
N LYS A 25 -7.35 2.24 -5.81
CA LYS A 25 -8.32 3.21 -6.36
C LYS A 25 -8.75 4.27 -5.34
N ALA A 26 -8.93 3.90 -4.08
CA ALA A 26 -9.29 4.86 -3.04
C ALA A 26 -8.17 5.89 -2.85
N PHE A 27 -6.91 5.47 -2.82
CA PHE A 27 -5.76 6.38 -2.75
C PHE A 27 -5.67 7.27 -3.99
N ALA A 28 -5.86 6.71 -5.19
CA ALA A 28 -5.88 7.49 -6.43
C ALA A 28 -7.01 8.53 -6.45
N ALA A 29 -8.21 8.19 -5.96
CA ALA A 29 -9.35 9.10 -5.87
C ALA A 29 -9.12 10.27 -4.89
N MET A 30 -8.26 10.08 -3.89
CA MET A 30 -7.82 11.13 -2.95
C MET A 30 -6.64 11.96 -3.47
N GLY A 31 -6.12 11.64 -4.66
CA GLY A 31 -4.93 12.29 -5.22
C GLY A 31 -3.63 11.89 -4.51
N CYS A 32 -3.62 10.77 -3.78
CA CYS A 32 -2.44 10.26 -3.10
C CYS A 32 -1.69 9.29 -4.01
N GLU A 33 -0.37 9.45 -4.11
CA GLU A 33 0.49 8.42 -4.71
C GLU A 33 0.71 7.29 -3.71
N ALA A 34 0.14 6.13 -4.03
CA ALA A 34 0.34 4.89 -3.29
C ALA A 34 0.93 3.81 -4.21
N VAL A 35 1.81 2.97 -3.66
CA VAL A 35 2.37 1.81 -4.35
C VAL A 35 1.90 0.53 -3.68
N VAL A 36 1.38 -0.41 -4.45
CA VAL A 36 1.10 -1.78 -3.96
C VAL A 36 2.37 -2.60 -4.16
N THR A 37 2.93 -3.15 -3.07
CA THR A 37 4.18 -3.90 -3.16
C THR A 37 4.37 -4.89 -2.01
N SER A 38 5.09 -5.97 -2.30
CA SER A 38 5.63 -6.94 -1.34
C SER A 38 7.14 -6.81 -1.18
N ASP A 39 7.79 -5.86 -1.87
CA ASP A 39 9.24 -5.61 -1.78
C ASP A 39 9.56 -4.90 -0.46
N GLU A 40 10.31 -5.60 0.40
CA GLU A 40 10.73 -5.10 1.70
C GLU A 40 11.48 -3.76 1.63
N SER A 41 12.27 -3.52 0.57
CA SER A 41 13.03 -2.29 0.40
C SER A 41 12.12 -1.10 0.15
N LEU A 42 11.06 -1.28 -0.64
CA LEU A 42 10.04 -0.27 -0.89
C LEU A 42 9.18 -0.04 0.36
N LEU A 43 8.82 -1.09 1.08
CA LEU A 43 8.07 -0.99 2.33
C LEU A 43 8.85 -0.22 3.42
N ARG A 44 10.16 -0.49 3.54
CA ARG A 44 11.03 0.18 4.53
C ARG A 44 11.33 1.63 4.21
N SER A 45 11.26 2.02 2.94
CA SER A 45 11.54 3.40 2.50
C SER A 45 10.30 4.28 2.45
N ALA A 46 9.09 3.71 2.51
CA ALA A 46 7.84 4.46 2.47
C ALA A 46 7.61 5.29 3.74
N ASP A 47 7.05 6.50 3.57
CA ASP A 47 6.69 7.37 4.70
C ASP A 47 5.53 6.80 5.53
N ARG A 48 4.66 6.01 4.89
CA ARG A 48 3.47 5.42 5.49
C ARG A 48 3.24 4.03 4.94
N LEU A 49 2.73 3.15 5.80
CA LEU A 49 2.37 1.78 5.44
C LEU A 49 0.88 1.56 5.64
N VAL A 50 0.29 0.81 4.71
CA VAL A 50 -1.10 0.35 4.75
C VAL A 50 -1.09 -1.17 4.66
N LEU A 51 -1.61 -1.83 5.69
CA LEU A 51 -1.88 -3.26 5.66
C LEU A 51 -3.37 -3.45 5.33
N PRO A 52 -3.72 -3.85 4.09
CA PRO A 52 -5.13 -3.99 3.71
C PRO A 52 -5.76 -5.18 4.45
N GLY A 53 -7.00 -5.03 4.89
CA GLY A 53 -7.78 -6.10 5.51
C GLY A 53 -8.78 -6.71 4.52
N VAL A 54 -9.03 -8.02 4.63
CA VAL A 54 -10.00 -8.74 3.78
C VAL A 54 -11.32 -9.03 4.47
N GLY A 55 -11.47 -8.61 5.73
CA GLY A 55 -12.66 -8.90 6.55
C GLY A 55 -12.81 -10.37 6.99
N ALA A 56 -11.87 -11.26 6.65
CA ALA A 56 -11.92 -12.69 6.98
C ALA A 56 -11.51 -13.04 8.42
N PHE A 57 -11.49 -12.07 9.34
CA PHE A 57 -11.22 -12.36 10.76
C PHE A 57 -12.23 -13.37 11.32
N ALA A 58 -13.49 -13.32 10.85
CA ALA A 58 -14.53 -14.27 11.23
C ALA A 58 -14.31 -15.70 10.70
N ALA A 59 -13.48 -15.90 9.66
CA ALA A 59 -13.18 -17.23 9.11
C ALA A 59 -12.03 -17.94 9.87
N CYS A 60 -11.38 -17.24 10.81
CA CYS A 60 -10.31 -17.76 11.67
C CYS A 60 -10.80 -18.12 13.09
N MET A 61 -12.09 -17.99 13.39
CA MET A 61 -12.75 -18.50 14.60
C MET A 61 -13.53 -19.77 14.27
#